data_AF-A0A8K0VE88-F1
#
_entry.id   AF-A0A8K0VE88-F1
#
_cell.length_a   1.000
_cell.length_b   1.000
_cell.length_c   1.000
_cell.angle_alpha   90.00
_cell.angle_beta   90.00
_cell.angle_gamma   90.00
#
_symmetry.space_group_name_H-M   'P 1'
#
loop_
_entity.id
_entity.type
_entity.pdbx_description
1 polymer ?
#
loop_
_entity_poly.entity_id
_entity_poly.type
_entity_poly.pdbx_seq_one_letter_code
_entity_poly.pdbx_strand_id
1 'polypeptide(L)'
;MPLKSKNALRIHGMPGCTTKQTYEEVVEILCAPPSTLTKRASSLFRLSDIGQTRSSTDGTTPLITALEGEASPQLMPRPPPTPSDEPASTSFVFQHKDAPVGTISFSDRKRLKAALNVFEKAKKNKDPHWSGWEITNEFRGITVLHEYPAADKVEMDICAVHGLGGNAIDSWTADNGKMWLKDYLPSSQHFTKSRIMTFGYDADLADQRSLMTLENWAENLLQMLMEVRTSKKQRRRPLLFVCHSFGGLVVRKAMIKLSTTKHKGLSLAQCGLIFLATPHTGTSIADWNALFVATAGLVGGVRSEIVDRLRAFNSSSLWDKSAFLNLNPLPPFQCYAEGMSVQKSGIQRIIVTQDSASLDSQTPAHMIMRADHCTISKFSTNSMEFITVVNGMSQVYAEISTTYRHSPVVRYLISLSRPKSGSGRDSSSTDTNTGSG
;
A
#
# COMPACT_ATOMS: atom_id res chain seq x y z
N MET A 1 3.99 9.59 18.60
CA MET A 1 3.15 9.71 17.39
C MET A 1 3.53 8.61 16.40
N PRO A 2 2.93 7.42 16.53
CA PRO A 2 3.17 6.22 15.75
C PRO A 2 2.94 6.43 14.25
N LEU A 3 2.09 7.39 13.84
CA LEU A 3 1.84 7.74 12.43
C LEU A 3 3.06 8.14 11.59
N LYS A 4 4.13 8.59 12.23
CA LYS A 4 5.37 9.00 11.55
C LYS A 4 6.24 7.78 11.29
N SER A 5 6.49 7.48 10.02
CA SER A 5 7.49 6.48 9.66
C SER A 5 8.87 6.92 10.14
N LYS A 6 9.64 5.96 10.66
CA LYS A 6 11.02 6.17 11.08
C LYS A 6 11.97 6.27 9.89
N ASN A 7 11.64 5.58 8.79
CA ASN A 7 12.55 5.31 7.70
C ASN A 7 11.96 5.60 6.30
N ALA A 8 10.74 6.12 6.17
CA ALA A 8 10.17 6.47 4.87
C ALA A 8 9.54 7.86 4.80
N LEU A 9 9.58 8.45 3.60
CA LEU A 9 8.91 9.69 3.25
C LEU A 9 7.85 9.45 2.19
N ARG A 10 6.70 10.08 2.37
CA ARG A 10 5.64 10.23 1.39
C ARG A 10 5.81 11.56 0.68
N ILE A 11 5.74 11.52 -0.64
CA ILE A 11 5.69 12.71 -1.49
C ILE A 11 4.33 12.71 -2.17
N HIS A 12 3.57 13.78 -2.01
CA HIS A 12 2.24 13.96 -2.58
C HIS A 12 1.97 15.44 -2.89
N GLY A 13 0.76 15.74 -3.38
CA GLY A 13 0.38 17.10 -3.76
C GLY A 13 1.08 17.63 -5.01
N MET A 14 1.96 16.81 -5.61
CA MET A 14 2.87 17.23 -6.67
C MET A 14 2.11 17.90 -7.82
N PRO A 15 2.73 18.88 -8.51
CA PRO A 15 2.14 19.52 -9.67
C PRO A 15 1.61 18.51 -10.69
N GLY A 16 0.45 18.76 -11.29
CA GLY A 16 -0.23 17.78 -12.16
C GLY A 16 0.56 17.35 -13.41
N CYS A 17 1.60 18.10 -13.80
CA CYS A 17 2.51 17.77 -14.89
C CYS A 17 3.75 16.95 -14.46
N THR A 18 3.84 16.53 -13.20
CA THR A 18 5.01 15.82 -12.67
C THR A 18 5.22 14.50 -13.40
N THR A 19 6.32 14.39 -14.12
CA THR A 19 6.76 13.15 -14.77
C THR A 19 7.58 12.29 -13.81
N LYS A 20 7.76 11.00 -14.13
CA LYS A 20 8.64 10.11 -13.37
C LYS A 20 10.07 10.66 -13.29
N GLN A 21 10.56 11.26 -14.37
CA GLN A 21 11.89 11.89 -14.41
C GLN A 21 11.98 13.07 -13.42
N THR A 22 10.98 13.97 -13.43
CA THR A 22 10.95 15.11 -12.49
C THR A 22 10.92 14.63 -11.03
N TYR A 23 10.18 13.55 -10.77
CA TYR A 23 10.17 12.92 -9.45
C TYR A 23 11.54 12.36 -9.06
N GLU A 24 12.22 11.66 -9.97
CA GLU A 24 13.55 11.10 -9.73
C GLU A 24 14.58 12.19 -9.43
N GLU A 25 14.52 13.35 -10.10
CA GLU A 25 15.37 14.51 -9.82
C GLU A 25 15.13 15.06 -8.40
N VAL A 26 13.87 15.17 -7.95
CA VAL A 26 13.54 15.57 -6.58
C VAL A 26 14.06 14.56 -5.56
N VAL A 27 13.91 13.26 -5.84
CA VAL A 27 14.47 12.19 -5.01
C VAL A 27 15.99 12.34 -4.88
N GLU A 28 16.70 12.60 -5.98
CA GLU A 28 18.14 12.80 -5.97
C GLU A 28 18.55 13.99 -5.09
N ILE A 29 17.82 15.12 -5.17
CA ILE A 29 18.09 16.30 -4.33
C ILE A 29 17.88 15.97 -2.85
N LEU A 30 16.79 15.29 -2.51
CA LEU A 30 16.48 14.91 -1.12
C LEU A 30 17.49 13.90 -0.56
N CYS A 31 18.01 13.01 -1.41
CA CYS A 31 18.95 11.97 -1.02
C CYS A 31 20.43 12.40 -1.13
N ALA A 32 20.70 13.58 -1.70
CA ALA A 32 22.05 14.07 -1.92
C ALA A 32 22.80 14.29 -0.59
N PRO A 33 24.10 13.97 -0.53
CA PRO A 33 24.92 14.33 0.62
C PRO A 33 24.94 15.86 0.83
N PRO A 34 24.95 16.34 2.09
CA PRO A 34 24.93 17.77 2.40
C PRO A 34 26.03 18.60 1.70
N SER A 35 27.17 17.98 1.38
CA SER A 35 28.31 18.60 0.69
C SER A 35 28.09 18.89 -0.81
N THR A 36 27.04 18.33 -1.43
CA THR A 36 26.78 18.44 -2.88
C THR A 36 25.62 19.37 -3.27
N LEU A 37 24.84 19.83 -2.28
CA LEU A 37 23.60 20.59 -2.51
C LEU A 37 23.81 21.98 -3.14
N THR A 38 24.98 22.61 -2.95
CA THR A 38 25.26 23.98 -3.42
C THR A 38 25.58 24.11 -4.91
N LYS A 39 25.94 23.03 -5.61
CA LYS A 39 26.28 23.08 -7.07
C LYS A 39 25.23 22.43 -7.98
N ARG A 40 24.51 21.40 -7.51
CA ARG A 40 23.57 20.63 -8.35
C ARG A 40 22.16 21.22 -8.41
N ALA A 41 21.67 21.81 -7.32
CA ALA A 41 20.34 22.43 -7.30
C ALA A 41 20.23 23.55 -8.36
N SER A 42 21.28 24.35 -8.55
CA SER A 42 21.28 25.45 -9.53
C SER A 42 21.42 25.03 -11.00
N SER A 43 21.93 23.81 -11.29
CA SER A 43 22.18 23.37 -12.67
C SER A 43 21.05 22.51 -13.25
N LEU A 44 20.34 21.75 -12.41
CA LEU A 44 19.28 20.85 -12.86
C LEU A 44 17.98 21.59 -13.22
N PHE A 45 17.61 22.63 -12.46
CA PHE A 45 16.38 23.39 -12.71
C PHE A 45 16.46 24.39 -13.89
N ARG A 46 17.63 24.56 -14.54
CA ARG A 46 17.71 25.33 -15.79
C ARG A 46 17.11 24.59 -17.00
N LEU A 47 16.93 23.27 -16.91
CA LEU A 47 16.40 22.47 -18.01
C LEU A 47 14.86 22.47 -18.10
N SER A 48 14.16 22.83 -17.01
CA SER A 48 12.70 23.00 -17.02
C SER A 48 12.23 24.33 -17.62
N ASP A 49 13.11 25.32 -17.80
CA ASP A 49 12.78 26.62 -18.39
C ASP A 49 12.90 26.66 -19.93
N ILE A 50 13.38 25.58 -20.58
CA ILE A 50 13.50 25.51 -22.06
C ILE A 50 12.16 25.09 -22.71
N GLY A 51 11.12 24.80 -21.94
CA GLY A 51 9.77 24.46 -22.43
C GLY A 51 8.89 25.64 -22.86
N GLN A 52 9.36 26.88 -22.74
CA GLN A 52 8.61 28.08 -23.16
C GLN A 52 9.33 28.85 -24.26
N THR A 53 9.26 28.36 -25.51
CA THR A 53 9.39 29.25 -26.67
C THR A 53 8.31 28.98 -27.71
N ARG A 54 7.55 30.05 -27.93
CA ARG A 54 6.54 30.35 -28.95
C ARG A 54 6.69 29.63 -30.29
N SER A 55 5.53 29.33 -30.89
CA SER A 55 5.36 29.05 -32.31
C SER A 55 5.91 30.18 -33.19
N SER A 56 6.74 29.84 -34.17
CA SER A 56 6.69 30.49 -35.48
C SER A 56 7.29 29.57 -36.54
N THR A 57 6.52 29.38 -37.59
CA THR A 57 6.89 28.87 -38.91
C THR A 57 8.16 29.53 -39.42
N ASP A 58 9.19 28.76 -39.78
CA ASP A 58 9.82 28.90 -41.08
C ASP A 58 10.72 27.71 -41.40
N GLY A 59 10.60 27.23 -42.64
CA GLY A 59 11.40 26.14 -43.15
C GLY A 59 12.73 26.66 -43.65
N THR A 60 13.83 26.20 -43.05
CA THR A 60 15.11 26.06 -43.77
C THR A 60 15.99 25.06 -43.02
N THR A 61 16.28 23.94 -43.68
CA THR A 61 17.25 22.93 -43.22
C THR A 61 18.66 23.44 -43.45
N PRO A 62 19.56 23.45 -42.45
CA PRO A 62 20.99 23.55 -42.72
C PRO A 62 21.63 22.15 -42.70
N LEU A 63 22.36 21.83 -43.77
CA LEU A 63 23.33 20.73 -43.83
C LEU A 63 24.35 20.86 -42.69
N ILE A 64 24.59 19.78 -41.94
CA ILE A 64 25.80 19.64 -41.12
C ILE A 64 26.65 18.54 -41.74
N THR A 65 27.75 18.99 -42.35
CA THR A 65 28.87 18.21 -42.87
C THR A 65 29.55 17.43 -41.75
N ALA A 66 29.79 16.14 -42.00
CA ALA A 66 30.59 15.29 -41.15
C ALA A 66 32.05 15.75 -41.11
N LEU A 67 32.58 15.98 -39.91
CA LEU A 67 34.02 16.01 -39.66
C LEU A 67 34.30 15.01 -38.54
N GLU A 68 35.00 13.96 -38.92
CA GLU A 68 35.57 12.93 -38.06
C GLU A 68 36.74 13.52 -37.25
N GLY A 69 36.91 13.00 -36.04
CA GLY A 69 38.18 13.02 -35.31
C GLY A 69 38.28 14.07 -34.21
N GLU A 70 38.00 13.67 -32.96
CA GLU A 70 38.92 13.90 -31.84
C GLU A 70 38.54 13.04 -30.62
N ALA A 71 39.57 12.59 -29.89
CA ALA A 71 39.56 11.44 -29.00
C ALA A 71 38.76 11.62 -27.69
N SER A 72 38.08 10.55 -27.26
CA SER A 72 37.42 10.45 -25.95
C SER A 72 38.43 10.39 -24.80
N PRO A 73 38.29 11.17 -23.72
CA PRO A 73 39.05 10.96 -22.49
C PRO A 73 38.52 9.72 -21.77
N GLN A 74 39.42 8.78 -21.48
CA GLN A 74 39.12 7.52 -20.78
C GLN A 74 38.53 7.79 -19.39
N LEU A 75 37.31 7.29 -19.15
CA LEU A 75 36.66 7.26 -17.84
C LEU A 75 37.38 6.27 -16.92
N MET A 76 37.98 6.74 -15.84
CA MET A 76 38.43 5.87 -14.75
C MET A 76 37.23 5.09 -14.17
N PRO A 77 37.39 3.80 -13.79
CA PRO A 77 36.33 3.03 -13.14
C PRO A 77 35.94 3.68 -11.80
N ARG A 78 34.65 3.94 -11.60
CA ARG A 78 34.10 4.43 -10.33
C ARG A 78 34.36 3.38 -9.24
N PRO A 79 34.78 3.76 -8.02
CA PRO A 79 34.89 2.82 -6.91
C PRO A 79 33.56 2.12 -6.65
N PRO A 80 33.56 0.84 -6.23
CA PRO A 80 32.32 0.17 -5.86
C PRO A 80 31.63 0.94 -4.71
N PRO A 81 30.30 1.14 -4.79
CA PRO A 81 29.56 1.82 -3.73
C PRO A 81 29.75 1.10 -2.41
N THR A 82 30.00 1.86 -1.34
CA THR A 82 30.04 1.31 0.02
C THR A 82 28.63 0.89 0.44
N PRO A 83 28.45 -0.02 1.42
CA PRO A 83 27.10 -0.43 1.87
C PRO A 83 26.23 0.75 2.35
N SER A 84 26.83 1.88 2.73
CA SER A 84 26.15 3.15 3.06
C SER A 84 25.65 3.95 1.86
N ASP A 85 26.06 3.58 0.64
CA ASP A 85 25.67 4.22 -0.62
C ASP A 85 24.48 3.54 -1.30
N GLU A 86 23.86 2.51 -0.69
CA GLU A 86 22.65 1.92 -1.28
C GLU A 86 21.58 3.01 -1.49
N PRO A 87 21.01 3.09 -2.71
CA PRO A 87 20.01 4.08 -3.05
C PRO A 87 18.76 3.85 -2.21
N ALA A 88 18.13 4.94 -1.79
CA ALA A 88 16.82 4.88 -1.17
C ALA A 88 15.85 4.16 -2.12
N SER A 89 15.19 3.09 -1.67
CA SER A 89 14.17 2.40 -2.49
C SER A 89 13.00 3.36 -2.71
N THR A 90 12.73 3.74 -3.96
CA THR A 90 11.67 4.71 -4.30
C THR A 90 10.48 4.05 -4.99
N SER A 91 9.32 4.68 -4.93
CA SER A 91 8.17 4.35 -5.77
C SER A 91 7.58 5.63 -6.32
N PHE A 92 7.07 5.57 -7.55
CA PHE A 92 6.34 6.66 -8.19
C PHE A 92 5.13 6.04 -8.89
N VAL A 93 3.95 6.30 -8.35
CA VAL A 93 2.68 5.70 -8.78
C VAL A 93 1.58 6.77 -8.73
N PHE A 94 0.40 6.46 -9.28
CA PHE A 94 -0.75 7.35 -9.18
C PHE A 94 -1.70 6.87 -8.09
N GLN A 95 -2.01 7.74 -7.14
CA GLN A 95 -2.98 7.48 -6.07
C GLN A 95 -4.40 7.38 -6.63
N HIS A 96 -4.75 8.29 -7.54
CA HIS A 96 -5.94 8.25 -8.38
C HIS A 96 -5.61 8.93 -9.72
N LYS A 97 -6.58 9.00 -10.64
CA LYS A 97 -6.45 9.72 -11.92
C LYS A 97 -5.96 11.13 -11.59
N ASP A 98 -4.73 11.45 -11.99
CA ASP A 98 -4.09 12.77 -11.85
C ASP A 98 -3.50 13.16 -10.48
N ALA A 99 -3.30 12.22 -9.55
CA ALA A 99 -2.56 12.48 -8.30
C ALA A 99 -1.36 11.54 -8.14
N PRO A 100 -0.16 11.94 -8.61
CA PRO A 100 1.04 11.16 -8.37
C PRO A 100 1.37 11.14 -6.87
N VAL A 101 1.81 9.99 -6.40
CA VAL A 101 2.31 9.76 -5.04
C VAL A 101 3.59 8.96 -5.15
N GLY A 102 4.59 9.39 -4.37
CA GLY A 102 5.86 8.69 -4.27
C GLY A 102 6.20 8.33 -2.85
N THR A 103 6.95 7.24 -2.69
CA THR A 103 7.49 6.82 -1.39
C THR A 103 8.98 6.63 -1.49
N ILE A 104 9.75 7.29 -0.62
CA ILE A 104 11.20 7.11 -0.50
C ILE A 104 11.49 6.33 0.78
N SER A 105 12.17 5.20 0.69
CA SER A 105 12.59 4.39 1.84
C SER A 105 14.09 4.54 2.08
N PHE A 106 14.47 4.89 3.30
CA PHE A 106 15.84 5.15 3.71
C PHE A 106 16.37 3.98 4.56
N SER A 107 17.66 3.67 4.40
CA SER A 107 18.35 2.68 5.24
C SER A 107 18.61 3.16 6.67
N ASP A 108 18.65 4.47 6.90
CA ASP A 108 18.85 5.08 8.22
C ASP A 108 17.96 6.32 8.42
N ARG A 109 17.43 6.44 9.63
CA ARG A 109 16.65 7.57 10.13
C ARG A 109 17.39 8.91 10.04
N LYS A 110 18.73 8.93 10.12
CA LYS A 110 19.50 10.17 9.96
C LYS A 110 19.35 10.75 8.54
N ARG A 111 19.35 9.89 7.52
CA ARG A 111 19.17 10.31 6.11
C ARG A 111 17.76 10.85 5.87
N LEU A 112 16.75 10.18 6.43
CA LEU A 112 15.37 10.69 6.40
C LEU A 112 15.25 12.08 7.03
N LYS A 113 15.84 12.29 8.22
CA LYS A 113 15.83 13.60 8.87
C LYS A 113 16.56 14.67 8.04
N ALA A 114 17.68 14.31 7.41
CA ALA A 114 18.41 15.22 6.53
C ALA A 114 17.54 15.63 5.32
N ALA A 115 16.87 14.68 4.66
CA ALA A 115 15.97 14.93 3.55
C ALA A 115 14.79 15.85 3.95
N LEU A 116 14.14 15.58 5.10
CA LEU A 116 13.09 16.45 5.63
C LEU A 116 13.60 17.87 5.89
N ASN A 117 14.78 18.01 6.50
CA ASN A 117 15.37 19.31 6.77
C ASN A 117 15.67 20.11 5.49
N VAL A 118 16.04 19.45 4.39
CA VAL A 118 16.24 20.10 3.09
C VAL A 118 14.92 20.73 2.63
N PHE A 119 13.83 19.95 2.65
CA PHE A 119 12.51 20.42 2.24
C PHE A 119 11.96 21.51 3.18
N GLU A 120 12.05 21.33 4.49
CA GLU A 120 11.58 22.32 5.48
C GLU A 120 12.31 23.66 5.35
N LYS A 121 13.63 23.65 5.10
CA LYS A 121 14.40 24.86 4.80
C LYS A 121 13.93 25.54 3.52
N ALA A 122 13.70 24.77 2.45
CA ALA A 122 13.21 25.31 1.19
C ALA A 122 11.82 25.94 1.34
N LYS A 123 10.90 25.29 2.07
CA LYS A 123 9.55 25.82 2.38
C LYS A 123 9.64 27.11 3.20
N LYS A 124 10.54 27.16 4.20
CA LYS A 124 10.79 28.38 5.01
C LYS A 124 11.33 29.54 4.16
N ASN A 125 12.20 29.24 3.20
CA ASN A 125 12.77 30.22 2.28
C ASN A 125 11.83 30.60 1.13
N LYS A 126 10.61 30.04 1.08
CA LYS A 126 9.63 30.23 0.01
C LYS A 126 10.22 29.95 -1.39
N ASP A 127 11.05 28.92 -1.47
CA ASP A 127 11.66 28.52 -2.73
C ASP A 127 10.56 28.08 -3.72
N PRO A 128 10.38 28.77 -4.86
CA PRO A 128 9.31 28.48 -5.81
C PRO A 128 9.42 27.08 -6.42
N HIS A 129 10.61 26.47 -6.46
CA HIS A 129 10.81 25.13 -7.01
C HIS A 129 10.10 24.03 -6.22
N TRP A 130 9.84 24.28 -4.92
CA TRP A 130 9.13 23.35 -4.04
C TRP A 130 7.64 23.68 -3.92
N SER A 131 7.15 24.67 -4.69
CA SER A 131 5.73 25.01 -4.72
C SER A 131 4.90 23.83 -5.19
N GLY A 132 3.87 23.46 -4.41
CA GLY A 132 3.01 22.31 -4.68
C GLY A 132 3.56 20.96 -4.22
N TRP A 133 4.83 20.83 -3.84
CA TRP A 133 5.33 19.58 -3.28
C TRP A 133 4.97 19.48 -1.80
N GLU A 134 4.37 18.37 -1.39
CA GLU A 134 4.18 18.04 0.02
C GLU A 134 4.96 16.77 0.37
N ILE A 135 5.94 16.94 1.25
CA ILE A 135 6.82 15.87 1.71
C ILE A 135 6.63 15.70 3.21
N THR A 136 6.27 14.49 3.62
CA THR A 136 5.98 14.17 5.00
C THR A 136 6.44 12.75 5.33
N ASN A 137 6.73 12.48 6.60
CA ASN A 137 6.87 11.11 7.09
C ASN A 137 5.56 10.55 7.66
N GLU A 138 4.44 11.27 7.53
CA GLU A 138 3.11 10.82 7.93
C GLU A 138 2.35 10.17 6.77
N PHE A 139 1.93 8.93 6.94
CA PHE A 139 1.22 8.16 5.93
C PHE A 139 -0.26 8.01 6.27
N ARG A 140 -1.00 9.13 6.35
CA ARG A 140 -2.45 9.11 6.66
C ARG A 140 -3.28 8.73 5.43
N GLY A 141 -4.37 7.99 5.67
CA GLY A 141 -5.27 7.50 4.63
C GLY A 141 -4.61 6.43 3.77
N ILE A 142 -5.10 6.26 2.54
CA ILE A 142 -4.51 5.29 1.61
C ILE A 142 -3.24 5.87 0.98
N THR A 143 -2.20 5.04 0.87
CA THR A 143 -1.01 5.28 0.05
C THR A 143 -0.83 4.10 -0.90
N VAL A 144 -0.84 4.35 -2.21
CA VAL A 144 -0.48 3.32 -3.21
C VAL A 144 1.04 3.13 -3.17
N LEU A 145 1.48 1.88 -2.97
CA LEU A 145 2.89 1.50 -2.88
C LEU A 145 3.42 0.98 -4.22
N HIS A 146 2.55 0.25 -4.93
CA HIS A 146 2.84 -0.37 -6.22
C HIS A 146 1.57 -0.44 -7.08
N GLU A 147 1.71 -0.24 -8.38
CA GLU A 147 0.68 -0.56 -9.36
C GLU A 147 1.34 -1.16 -10.61
N TYR A 148 0.76 -2.24 -11.13
CA TYR A 148 1.24 -2.86 -12.36
C TYR A 148 1.25 -1.85 -13.53
N PRO A 149 2.34 -1.75 -14.32
CA PRO A 149 2.53 -0.66 -15.29
C PRO A 149 1.39 -0.48 -16.31
N ALA A 150 0.79 -1.59 -16.77
CA ALA A 150 -0.40 -1.52 -17.59
C ALA A 150 -1.63 -1.45 -16.65
N ALA A 151 -2.02 -0.23 -16.27
CA ALA A 151 -3.09 0.02 -15.29
C ALA A 151 -4.43 -0.63 -15.67
N ASP A 152 -4.69 -0.85 -16.96
CA ASP A 152 -5.84 -1.58 -17.47
C ASP A 152 -5.71 -3.09 -17.25
N LYS A 153 -4.50 -3.65 -17.16
CA LYS A 153 -4.27 -5.08 -16.88
C LYS A 153 -4.21 -5.41 -15.40
N VAL A 154 -4.31 -4.44 -14.49
CA VAL A 154 -4.42 -4.72 -13.05
C VAL A 154 -5.70 -5.51 -12.77
N GLU A 155 -5.52 -6.68 -12.15
CA GLU A 155 -6.57 -7.68 -11.91
C GLU A 155 -7.16 -7.61 -10.51
N MET A 156 -6.41 -7.06 -9.53
CA MET A 156 -6.86 -6.96 -8.14
C MET A 156 -6.23 -5.79 -7.37
N ASP A 157 -6.84 -5.44 -6.25
CA ASP A 157 -6.32 -4.47 -5.28
C ASP A 157 -5.97 -5.17 -3.95
N ILE A 158 -4.82 -4.84 -3.36
CA ILE A 158 -4.39 -5.29 -2.03
C ILE A 158 -4.31 -4.08 -1.12
N CYS A 159 -4.91 -4.14 0.07
CA CYS A 159 -4.86 -3.06 1.05
C CYS A 159 -4.36 -3.58 2.40
N ALA A 160 -3.17 -3.12 2.81
CA ALA A 160 -2.56 -3.47 4.08
C ALA A 160 -2.98 -2.50 5.20
N VAL A 161 -3.44 -3.02 6.34
CA VAL A 161 -3.96 -2.23 7.48
C VAL A 161 -3.19 -2.59 8.76
N HIS A 162 -2.45 -1.62 9.29
CA HIS A 162 -1.54 -1.83 10.43
C HIS A 162 -2.26 -1.89 11.78
N GLY A 163 -1.57 -2.37 12.82
CA GLY A 163 -2.06 -2.42 14.19
C GLY A 163 -1.79 -1.16 15.03
N LEU A 164 -2.20 -1.21 16.30
CA LEU A 164 -1.94 -0.17 17.32
C LEU A 164 -0.44 0.02 17.55
N GLY A 165 0.00 1.25 17.82
CA GLY A 165 1.41 1.58 18.04
C GLY A 165 2.30 1.52 16.79
N GLY A 166 1.79 1.03 15.65
CA GLY A 166 2.48 1.00 14.36
C GLY A 166 2.05 2.11 13.40
N ASN A 167 2.59 2.07 12.18
CA ASN A 167 2.14 2.89 11.04
C ASN A 167 2.09 2.12 9.72
N ALA A 168 1.55 2.79 8.71
CA ALA A 168 1.34 2.27 7.36
C ALA A 168 2.61 1.78 6.64
N ILE A 169 3.81 2.17 7.08
CA ILE A 169 5.06 1.70 6.48
C ILE A 169 5.79 0.73 7.42
N ASP A 170 6.20 1.22 8.59
CA ASP A 170 7.13 0.51 9.49
C ASP A 170 6.56 -0.81 10.04
N SER A 171 5.24 -0.99 10.03
CA SER A 171 4.58 -2.25 10.44
C SER A 171 4.84 -3.40 9.46
N TRP A 172 5.25 -3.08 8.23
CA TRP A 172 5.50 -4.02 7.15
C TRP A 172 6.97 -4.05 6.72
N THR A 173 7.80 -3.20 7.33
CA THR A 173 9.23 -3.09 7.05
C THR A 173 10.03 -3.89 8.07
N ALA A 174 10.82 -4.84 7.58
CA ALA A 174 11.76 -5.62 8.37
C ALA A 174 13.00 -4.80 8.76
N ASP A 175 13.82 -5.32 9.68
CA ASP A 175 14.97 -4.60 10.24
C ASP A 175 16.06 -4.29 9.19
N ASN A 176 16.11 -5.06 8.11
CA ASN A 176 16.98 -4.80 6.95
C ASN A 176 16.43 -3.72 6.00
N GLY A 177 15.35 -3.02 6.39
CA GLY A 177 14.73 -1.95 5.60
C GLY A 177 13.83 -2.42 4.46
N LYS A 178 13.67 -3.73 4.26
CA LYS A 178 12.82 -4.27 3.19
C LYS A 178 11.37 -4.28 3.62
N MET A 179 10.50 -3.76 2.75
CA MET A 179 9.05 -3.74 2.92
C MET A 179 8.43 -4.69 1.91
N TRP A 180 8.13 -5.92 2.34
CA TRP A 180 7.73 -7.02 1.45
C TRP A 180 6.53 -6.71 0.56
N LEU A 181 5.59 -5.88 1.02
CA LEU A 181 4.43 -5.41 0.23
C LEU A 181 4.85 -4.68 -1.05
N LYS A 182 5.98 -3.96 -1.02
CA LYS A 182 6.54 -3.23 -2.15
C LYS A 182 7.66 -4.01 -2.83
N ASP A 183 8.51 -4.67 -2.05
CA ASP A 183 9.78 -5.20 -2.55
C ASP A 183 9.68 -6.66 -3.05
N TYR A 184 8.74 -7.48 -2.55
CA TYR A 184 8.65 -8.92 -2.85
C TYR A 184 7.31 -9.35 -3.43
N LEU A 185 6.21 -8.82 -2.88
CA LEU A 185 4.85 -9.18 -3.28
C LEU A 185 4.57 -8.89 -4.76
N PRO A 186 5.01 -7.76 -5.36
CA PRO A 186 4.83 -7.52 -6.80
C PRO A 186 5.49 -8.55 -7.71
N SER A 187 6.52 -9.26 -7.23
CA SER A 187 7.21 -10.31 -7.99
C SER A 187 6.63 -11.70 -7.75
N SER A 188 5.66 -11.84 -6.84
CA SER A 188 5.02 -13.11 -6.53
C SER A 188 4.02 -13.49 -7.62
N GLN A 189 4.05 -14.73 -8.10
CA GLN A 189 3.34 -15.21 -9.30
C GLN A 189 1.86 -14.76 -9.38
N HIS A 190 1.11 -14.86 -8.28
CA HIS A 190 -0.32 -14.52 -8.23
C HIS A 190 -0.62 -13.02 -8.05
N PHE A 191 0.38 -12.22 -7.71
CA PHE A 191 0.20 -10.80 -7.35
C PHE A 191 0.95 -9.83 -8.27
N THR A 192 1.55 -10.33 -9.35
CA THR A 192 2.25 -9.52 -10.37
C THR A 192 1.37 -8.43 -10.98
N LYS A 193 0.09 -8.72 -11.24
CA LYS A 193 -0.88 -7.77 -11.82
C LYS A 193 -1.77 -7.13 -10.76
N SER A 194 -1.20 -6.73 -9.63
CA SER A 194 -1.94 -6.11 -8.54
C SER A 194 -1.66 -4.61 -8.43
N ARG A 195 -2.55 -3.92 -7.72
CA ARG A 195 -2.26 -2.64 -7.09
C ARG A 195 -2.17 -2.88 -5.59
N ILE A 196 -1.07 -2.44 -4.97
CA ILE A 196 -0.79 -2.68 -3.56
C ILE A 196 -0.80 -1.35 -2.84
N MET A 197 -1.56 -1.30 -1.76
CA MET A 197 -1.83 -0.10 -0.98
C MET A 197 -1.62 -0.39 0.49
N THR A 198 -1.37 0.67 1.27
CA THR A 198 -1.49 0.63 2.72
C THR A 198 -2.44 1.72 3.19
N PHE A 199 -3.17 1.46 4.27
CA PHE A 199 -4.01 2.43 4.94
C PHE A 199 -3.40 2.80 6.30
N GLY A 200 -3.11 4.09 6.48
CA GLY A 200 -2.66 4.62 7.75
C GLY A 200 -3.74 5.39 8.48
N TYR A 201 -3.93 5.04 9.75
CA TYR A 201 -4.83 5.72 10.68
C TYR A 201 -4.11 6.00 11.98
N ASP A 202 -4.70 6.85 12.82
CA ASP A 202 -4.10 7.20 14.10
C ASP A 202 -4.17 6.03 15.08
N ALA A 203 -3.10 5.26 15.12
CA ALA A 203 -2.93 4.11 16.00
C ALA A 203 -2.35 4.48 17.39
N ASP A 204 -2.24 5.78 17.71
CA ASP A 204 -1.79 6.26 19.02
C ASP A 204 -2.95 6.40 19.99
N LEU A 205 -3.15 5.39 20.84
CA LEU A 205 -4.17 5.51 21.88
C LEU A 205 -3.78 6.48 23.01
N ALA A 206 -2.51 6.90 23.08
CA ALA A 206 -2.05 7.87 24.07
C ALA A 206 -2.29 9.32 23.63
N ASP A 207 -2.63 9.58 22.36
CA ASP A 207 -2.94 10.93 21.90
C ASP A 207 -4.37 11.33 22.34
N GLN A 208 -4.42 12.11 23.43
CA GLN A 208 -5.68 12.63 23.99
C GLN A 208 -6.45 13.54 23.04
N ARG A 209 -5.82 14.04 21.96
CA ARG A 209 -6.49 14.87 20.94
C ARG A 209 -7.32 14.02 19.96
N SER A 210 -7.01 12.73 19.86
CA SER A 210 -7.68 11.83 18.93
C SER A 210 -8.98 11.32 19.52
N LEU A 211 -10.12 11.77 19.01
CA LEU A 211 -11.45 11.29 19.42
C LEU A 211 -11.95 10.12 18.55
N MET A 212 -11.12 9.64 17.62
CA MET A 212 -11.50 8.62 16.64
C MET A 212 -11.75 7.28 17.30
N THR A 213 -12.86 6.66 16.96
CA THR A 213 -13.22 5.30 17.37
C THR A 213 -12.92 4.27 16.28
N LEU A 214 -13.07 2.99 16.61
CA LEU A 214 -12.98 1.89 15.66
C LEU A 214 -13.93 2.08 14.46
N GLU A 215 -15.14 2.58 14.73
CA GLU A 215 -16.14 2.93 13.72
C GLU A 215 -15.63 4.00 12.77
N ASN A 216 -15.00 5.06 13.30
CA ASN A 216 -14.49 6.16 12.47
C ASN A 216 -13.34 5.70 11.56
N TRP A 217 -12.43 4.87 12.07
CA TRP A 217 -11.36 4.32 11.25
C TRP A 217 -11.89 3.38 10.16
N ALA A 218 -12.90 2.56 10.48
CA ALA A 218 -13.57 1.69 9.51
C ALA A 218 -14.29 2.49 8.40
N GLU A 219 -15.01 3.55 8.77
CA GLU A 219 -15.66 4.46 7.80
C GLU A 219 -14.66 5.15 6.90
N ASN A 220 -13.60 5.71 7.49
CA ASN A 220 -12.55 6.39 6.77
C ASN A 220 -11.86 5.44 5.77
N LEU A 221 -11.55 4.21 6.18
CA LEU A 221 -11.00 3.19 5.29
C LEU A 221 -11.91 2.95 4.07
N LEU A 222 -13.21 2.73 4.27
CA LEU A 222 -14.16 2.51 3.18
C LEU A 222 -14.27 3.73 2.26
N GLN A 223 -14.30 4.94 2.84
CA GLN A 223 -14.37 6.19 2.09
C GLN A 223 -13.13 6.36 1.19
N MET A 224 -11.93 6.24 1.75
CA MET A 224 -10.68 6.41 1.02
C MET A 224 -10.52 5.34 -0.07
N LEU A 225 -10.98 4.11 0.17
CA LEU A 225 -10.99 3.05 -0.86
C LEU A 225 -11.88 3.43 -2.05
N MET A 226 -13.02 4.06 -1.81
CA MET A 226 -13.90 4.54 -2.89
C MET A 226 -13.27 5.69 -3.68
N GLU A 227 -12.54 6.57 -3.00
CA GLU A 227 -11.83 7.70 -3.62
C GLU A 227 -10.68 7.24 -4.52
N VAL A 228 -9.91 6.23 -4.09
CA VAL A 228 -8.80 5.65 -4.87
C VAL A 228 -9.27 4.76 -6.04
N ARG A 229 -10.49 4.25 -5.98
CA ARG A 229 -11.10 3.39 -7.01
C ARG A 229 -12.08 4.20 -7.85
N THR A 230 -11.56 5.07 -8.71
CA THR A 230 -12.37 6.05 -9.45
C THR A 230 -13.15 5.45 -10.63
N SER A 231 -12.55 4.55 -11.40
CA SER A 231 -13.17 3.96 -12.59
C SER A 231 -14.09 2.77 -12.27
N LYS A 232 -15.07 2.50 -13.15
CA LYS A 232 -15.92 1.29 -13.06
C LYS A 232 -15.11 -0.01 -13.02
N LYS A 233 -14.00 -0.06 -13.76
CA LYS A 233 -13.10 -1.23 -13.80
C LYS A 233 -12.39 -1.39 -12.46
N GLN A 234 -11.82 -0.31 -11.91
CA GLN A 234 -11.19 -0.33 -10.58
C GLN A 234 -12.16 -0.76 -9.49
N ARG A 235 -13.40 -0.25 -9.46
CA ARG A 235 -14.44 -0.62 -8.50
C ARG A 235 -14.91 -2.08 -8.60
N ARG A 236 -14.62 -2.75 -9.71
CA ARG A 236 -15.01 -4.16 -9.94
C ARG A 236 -13.93 -5.16 -9.54
N ARG A 237 -12.69 -4.73 -9.34
CA ARG A 237 -11.58 -5.62 -8.95
C ARG A 237 -11.85 -6.30 -7.61
N PRO A 238 -11.44 -7.56 -7.40
CA PRO A 238 -11.28 -8.12 -6.07
C PRO A 238 -10.39 -7.22 -5.18
N LEU A 239 -10.69 -7.18 -3.89
CA LEU A 239 -9.95 -6.45 -2.88
C LEU A 239 -9.52 -7.41 -1.76
N LEU A 240 -8.22 -7.62 -1.63
CA LEU A 240 -7.65 -8.42 -0.55
C LEU A 240 -7.11 -7.49 0.54
N PHE A 241 -7.59 -7.68 1.77
CA PHE A 241 -7.05 -6.99 2.94
C PHE A 241 -5.95 -7.83 3.59
N VAL A 242 -4.83 -7.21 3.93
CA VAL A 242 -3.79 -7.81 4.78
C VAL A 242 -3.73 -7.01 6.07
N CYS A 243 -4.15 -7.63 7.16
CA CYS A 243 -4.40 -6.96 8.41
C CYS A 243 -3.42 -7.43 9.46
N HIS A 244 -2.78 -6.51 10.16
CA HIS A 244 -1.94 -6.85 11.32
C HIS A 244 -2.63 -6.40 12.61
N SER A 245 -2.68 -7.31 13.60
CA SER A 245 -3.12 -7.02 14.96
C SER A 245 -4.46 -6.27 14.97
N PHE A 246 -4.54 -5.14 15.67
CA PHE A 246 -5.74 -4.32 15.74
C PHE A 246 -6.30 -3.85 14.39
N GLY A 247 -5.46 -3.75 13.35
CA GLY A 247 -5.91 -3.40 12.00
C GLY A 247 -6.94 -4.40 11.44
N GLY A 248 -6.90 -5.65 11.89
CA GLY A 248 -7.92 -6.64 11.54
C GLY A 248 -9.29 -6.34 12.11
N LEU A 249 -9.36 -5.75 13.31
CA LEU A 249 -10.62 -5.30 13.90
C LEU A 249 -11.21 -4.12 13.12
N VAL A 250 -10.36 -3.19 12.65
CA VAL A 250 -10.77 -2.06 11.81
C VAL A 250 -11.42 -2.56 10.51
N VAL A 251 -10.77 -3.51 9.82
CA VAL A 251 -11.31 -4.07 8.58
C VAL A 251 -12.58 -4.89 8.84
N ARG A 252 -12.64 -5.65 9.93
CA ARG A 252 -13.84 -6.42 10.29
C ARG A 252 -15.04 -5.51 10.50
N LYS A 253 -14.87 -4.42 11.28
CA LYS A 253 -15.89 -3.38 11.46
C LYS A 253 -16.27 -2.73 10.12
N ALA A 254 -15.31 -2.50 9.23
CA ALA A 254 -15.58 -1.99 7.89
C ALA A 254 -16.45 -2.95 7.06
N MET A 255 -16.24 -4.26 7.14
CA MET A 255 -17.10 -5.24 6.45
C MET A 255 -18.53 -5.23 7.01
N ILE A 256 -18.70 -5.14 8.32
CA ILE A 256 -20.03 -5.01 8.94
C ILE A 256 -20.74 -3.73 8.49
N LYS A 257 -20.01 -2.61 8.37
CA LYS A 257 -20.60 -1.37 7.85
C LYS A 257 -20.93 -1.49 6.36
N LEU A 258 -20.08 -2.15 5.58
CA LEU A 258 -20.31 -2.40 4.16
C LEU A 258 -21.56 -3.24 3.90
N SER A 259 -21.96 -4.12 4.83
CA SER A 259 -23.18 -4.94 4.72
C SER A 259 -24.46 -4.14 4.94
N THR A 260 -24.41 -3.11 5.79
CA THR A 260 -25.57 -2.32 6.20
C THR A 260 -25.74 -1.04 5.40
N THR A 261 -24.67 -0.53 4.79
CA THR A 261 -24.67 0.71 4.03
C THR A 261 -24.37 0.46 2.56
N LYS A 262 -25.15 1.09 1.66
CA LYS A 262 -24.94 0.96 0.21
C LYS A 262 -23.76 1.82 -0.24
N HIS A 263 -22.54 1.32 -0.07
CA HIS A 263 -21.35 1.93 -0.66
C HIS A 263 -21.31 1.65 -2.18
N LYS A 264 -21.46 2.69 -3.00
CA LYS A 264 -21.44 2.56 -4.46
C LYS A 264 -20.03 2.18 -4.94
N GLY A 265 -19.82 0.90 -5.29
CA GLY A 265 -18.60 0.43 -5.93
C GLY A 265 -17.68 -0.42 -5.06
N LEU A 266 -18.15 -0.89 -3.90
CA LEU A 266 -17.52 -1.95 -3.14
C LEU A 266 -18.61 -2.91 -2.62
N SER A 267 -18.35 -4.20 -2.66
CA SER A 267 -19.25 -5.25 -2.17
C SER A 267 -18.48 -6.28 -1.35
N LEU A 268 -19.15 -6.89 -0.36
CA LEU A 268 -18.59 -7.97 0.44
C LEU A 268 -18.08 -9.14 -0.42
N ALA A 269 -18.81 -9.47 -1.49
CA ALA A 269 -18.43 -10.55 -2.41
C ALA A 269 -17.10 -10.32 -3.15
N GLN A 270 -16.57 -9.10 -3.13
CA GLN A 270 -15.29 -8.73 -3.74
C GLN A 270 -14.16 -8.73 -2.73
N CYS A 271 -14.45 -8.83 -1.45
CA CYS A 271 -13.47 -8.68 -0.38
C CYS A 271 -12.97 -10.06 0.05
N GLY A 272 -11.71 -10.15 0.44
CA GLY A 272 -11.17 -11.24 1.23
C GLY A 272 -10.14 -10.71 2.22
N LEU A 273 -9.85 -11.49 3.26
CA LEU A 273 -9.10 -10.99 4.42
C LEU A 273 -7.99 -11.95 4.85
N ILE A 274 -6.81 -11.40 5.12
CA ILE A 274 -5.72 -12.10 5.79
C ILE A 274 -5.47 -11.42 7.11
N PHE A 275 -5.57 -12.16 8.21
CA PHE A 275 -5.35 -11.66 9.56
C PHE A 275 -4.03 -12.19 10.10
N LEU A 276 -3.12 -11.29 10.47
CA LEU A 276 -1.84 -11.59 11.10
C LEU A 276 -1.92 -11.17 12.56
N ALA A 277 -1.98 -12.13 13.47
CA ALA A 277 -2.07 -11.95 14.93
C ALA A 277 -3.20 -10.99 15.35
N THR A 278 -4.38 -11.05 14.71
CA THR A 278 -5.53 -10.22 15.07
C THR A 278 -6.29 -10.82 16.26
N PRO A 279 -6.46 -10.11 17.39
CA PRO A 279 -7.18 -10.64 18.55
C PRO A 279 -8.70 -10.59 18.35
N HIS A 280 -9.30 -11.67 17.84
CA HIS A 280 -10.71 -11.71 17.43
C HIS A 280 -11.71 -11.99 18.54
N THR A 281 -11.33 -12.73 19.59
CA THR A 281 -12.24 -13.20 20.67
C THR A 281 -12.32 -12.28 21.87
N GLY A 282 -11.89 -11.02 21.74
CA GLY A 282 -11.59 -10.20 22.90
C GLY A 282 -10.42 -10.78 23.69
N THR A 283 -9.73 -9.95 24.44
CA THR A 283 -8.65 -10.39 25.34
C THR A 283 -8.82 -9.71 26.67
N SER A 284 -8.16 -10.18 27.72
CA SER A 284 -8.23 -9.48 29.00
C SER A 284 -7.66 -8.05 28.82
N ILE A 285 -8.08 -7.12 29.69
CA ILE A 285 -7.49 -5.77 29.70
C ILE A 285 -5.96 -5.84 29.83
N ALA A 286 -5.46 -6.84 30.58
CA ALA A 286 -4.04 -7.08 30.74
C ALA A 286 -3.35 -7.49 29.42
N ASP A 287 -4.02 -8.25 28.56
CA ASP A 287 -3.51 -8.63 27.24
C ASP A 287 -3.51 -7.44 26.28
N TRP A 288 -4.57 -6.63 26.28
CA TRP A 288 -4.62 -5.37 25.52
C TRP A 288 -3.54 -4.38 25.96
N ASN A 289 -3.29 -4.28 27.27
CA ASN A 289 -2.19 -3.50 27.81
C ASN A 289 -0.84 -4.08 27.38
N ALA A 290 -0.66 -5.40 27.43
CA ALA A 290 0.56 -6.07 26.98
C ALA A 290 0.80 -5.82 25.48
N LEU A 291 -0.25 -5.88 24.67
CA LEU A 291 -0.23 -5.54 23.25
C LEU A 291 0.21 -4.09 23.05
N PHE A 292 -0.42 -3.14 23.73
CA PHE A 292 -0.04 -1.73 23.63
C PHE A 292 1.41 -1.49 24.04
N VAL A 293 1.87 -2.09 25.16
CA VAL A 293 3.27 -1.99 25.60
C VAL A 293 4.23 -2.60 24.58
N ALA A 294 3.87 -3.76 24.01
CA ALA A 294 4.67 -4.42 22.98
C ALA A 294 4.77 -3.58 21.71
N THR A 295 3.73 -2.85 21.30
CA THR A 295 3.72 -2.13 20.03
C THR A 295 4.09 -0.64 20.14
N ALA A 296 3.77 0.03 21.24
CA ALA A 296 3.96 1.48 21.40
C ALA A 296 5.41 1.91 21.67
N GLY A 297 6.32 0.97 21.95
CA GLY A 297 7.75 1.24 22.12
C GLY A 297 8.04 2.33 23.16
N LEU A 298 7.90 1.99 24.45
CA LEU A 298 8.36 2.78 25.60
C LEU A 298 7.92 4.26 25.57
N VAL A 299 6.61 4.51 25.66
CA VAL A 299 6.11 5.80 26.16
C VAL A 299 5.45 5.51 27.50
N GLY A 300 5.97 6.18 28.55
CA GLY A 300 5.83 5.77 29.95
C GLY A 300 4.40 5.52 30.44
N GLY A 301 4.25 4.44 31.20
CA GLY A 301 3.08 4.11 32.01
C GLY A 301 1.81 3.82 31.20
N VAL A 302 1.10 2.75 31.56
CA VAL A 302 -0.28 2.58 31.09
C VAL A 302 -1.14 3.57 31.87
N ARG A 303 -1.52 4.69 31.24
CA ARG A 303 -2.44 5.68 31.83
C ARG A 303 -3.86 5.12 31.84
N SER A 304 -4.68 5.51 32.81
CA SER A 304 -6.06 5.02 32.95
C SER A 304 -6.91 5.26 31.70
N GLU A 305 -6.68 6.37 30.98
CA GLU A 305 -7.44 6.69 29.78
C GLU A 305 -7.14 5.72 28.62
N ILE A 306 -5.93 5.18 28.53
CA ILE A 306 -5.56 4.16 27.53
C ILE A 306 -6.30 2.86 27.87
N VAL A 307 -6.35 2.49 29.15
CA VAL A 307 -7.09 1.31 29.63
C VAL A 307 -8.57 1.43 29.28
N ASP A 308 -9.17 2.60 29.46
CA ASP A 308 -10.59 2.81 29.18
C ASP A 308 -10.89 2.71 27.67
N ARG A 309 -10.01 3.25 26.82
CA ARG A 309 -10.11 3.05 25.36
C ARG A 309 -9.96 1.58 24.97
N LEU A 310 -9.01 0.88 25.58
CA LEU A 310 -8.80 -0.56 25.33
C LEU A 310 -10.00 -1.40 25.82
N ARG A 311 -10.67 -1.01 26.91
CA ARG A 311 -11.93 -1.65 27.33
C ARG A 311 -13.04 -1.48 26.29
N ALA A 312 -13.21 -0.29 25.75
CA ALA A 312 -14.15 -0.05 24.66
C ALA A 312 -13.80 -0.92 23.43
N PHE A 313 -12.49 -1.00 23.13
CA PHE A 313 -11.80 -2.02 22.33
C PHE A 313 -12.36 -3.44 22.45
N ASN A 314 -12.32 -3.93 23.68
CA ASN A 314 -12.60 -5.30 23.99
C ASN A 314 -14.08 -5.64 23.77
N SER A 315 -14.98 -4.80 24.29
CA SER A 315 -16.44 -4.95 24.11
C SER A 315 -16.78 -4.90 22.63
N SER A 316 -16.43 -3.80 21.94
CA SER A 316 -15.92 -3.73 20.56
C SER A 316 -15.84 -5.05 19.80
N SER A 317 -14.71 -5.70 20.05
CA SER A 317 -14.24 -6.87 19.34
C SER A 317 -15.13 -8.11 19.52
N LEU A 318 -15.79 -8.26 20.66
CA LEU A 318 -16.62 -9.44 20.94
C LEU A 318 -17.91 -9.42 20.13
N TRP A 319 -18.65 -8.30 20.17
CA TRP A 319 -19.93 -8.20 19.46
C TRP A 319 -19.70 -8.13 17.94
N ASP A 320 -18.61 -7.50 17.50
CA ASP A 320 -18.20 -7.47 16.09
C ASP A 320 -17.86 -8.86 15.54
N LYS A 321 -17.41 -9.80 16.38
CA LYS A 321 -17.05 -11.16 15.93
C LYS A 321 -18.26 -11.88 15.35
N SER A 322 -19.33 -11.98 16.13
CA SER A 322 -20.56 -12.67 15.72
C SER A 322 -21.24 -11.94 14.56
N ALA A 323 -21.27 -10.61 14.59
CA ALA A 323 -21.83 -9.80 13.51
C ALA A 323 -21.09 -10.02 12.18
N PHE A 324 -19.76 -10.13 12.22
CA PHE A 324 -18.97 -10.44 11.04
C PHE A 324 -19.21 -11.85 10.50
N LEU A 325 -19.22 -12.86 11.36
CA LEU A 325 -19.44 -14.25 10.94
C LEU A 325 -20.84 -14.48 10.37
N ASN A 326 -21.81 -13.65 10.74
CA ASN A 326 -23.17 -13.67 10.21
C ASN A 326 -23.35 -12.87 8.91
N LEU A 327 -22.29 -12.32 8.33
CA LEU A 327 -22.38 -11.59 7.07
C LEU A 327 -22.79 -12.52 5.92
N ASN A 328 -23.60 -11.98 5.00
CA ASN A 328 -24.00 -12.69 3.79
C ASN A 328 -23.88 -11.77 2.54
N PRO A 329 -22.97 -12.07 1.60
CA PRO A 329 -21.97 -13.13 1.67
C PRO A 329 -20.90 -12.82 2.72
N LEU A 330 -20.39 -13.85 3.38
CA LEU A 330 -19.22 -13.77 4.25
C LEU A 330 -17.97 -13.68 3.35
N PRO A 331 -17.16 -12.62 3.44
CA PRO A 331 -15.88 -12.56 2.74
C PRO A 331 -14.96 -13.73 3.17
N PRO A 332 -14.30 -14.45 2.24
CA PRO A 332 -13.34 -15.49 2.61
C PRO A 332 -12.18 -14.88 3.39
N PHE A 333 -11.68 -15.60 4.40
CA PHE A 333 -10.61 -15.12 5.24
C PHE A 333 -9.67 -16.23 5.69
N GLN A 334 -8.45 -15.85 6.06
CA GLN A 334 -7.50 -16.74 6.73
C GLN A 334 -6.80 -16.03 7.89
N CYS A 335 -6.63 -16.75 8.99
CA CYS A 335 -6.04 -16.23 10.21
C CYS A 335 -4.69 -16.88 10.49
N TYR A 336 -3.73 -16.07 10.95
CA TYR A 336 -2.40 -16.47 11.35
C TYR A 336 -2.12 -16.03 12.78
N ALA A 337 -1.51 -16.91 13.57
CA ALA A 337 -1.11 -16.67 14.95
C ALA A 337 0.42 -16.55 15.06
N GLU A 338 0.88 -15.83 16.08
CA GLU A 338 2.30 -15.78 16.43
C GLU A 338 2.78 -17.13 16.99
N GLY A 339 3.98 -17.56 16.59
CA GLY A 339 4.61 -18.79 17.07
C GLY A 339 5.66 -18.54 18.14
N MET A 340 6.05 -17.29 18.37
CA MET A 340 7.01 -16.89 19.39
C MET A 340 6.44 -15.81 20.32
N SER A 341 6.93 -15.82 21.56
CA SER A 341 6.66 -14.75 22.52
C SER A 341 7.53 -13.54 22.24
N VAL A 342 6.97 -12.34 22.47
CA VAL A 342 7.73 -11.10 22.47
C VAL A 342 8.63 -11.07 23.71
N GLN A 343 9.91 -10.77 23.52
CA GLN A 343 10.86 -10.53 24.61
C GLN A 343 11.14 -9.02 24.72
N LYS A 344 10.61 -8.37 25.77
CA LYS A 344 10.90 -6.96 26.07
C LYS A 344 11.06 -6.75 27.58
N SER A 345 12.15 -6.07 27.96
CA SER A 345 12.42 -5.69 29.36
C SER A 345 12.38 -6.87 30.36
N GLY A 346 12.91 -8.04 29.98
CA GLY A 346 12.93 -9.24 30.82
C GLY A 346 11.61 -10.00 30.92
N ILE A 347 10.54 -9.52 30.27
CA ILE A 347 9.25 -10.19 30.20
C ILE A 347 9.14 -10.92 28.87
N GLN A 348 8.81 -12.22 28.94
CA GLN A 348 8.50 -13.07 27.80
C GLN A 348 7.00 -13.36 27.79
N ARG A 349 6.28 -12.94 26.74
CA ARG A 349 4.82 -13.13 26.68
C ARG A 349 4.34 -13.29 25.24
N ILE A 350 3.41 -14.23 25.04
CA ILE A 350 2.58 -14.30 23.83
C ILE A 350 1.52 -13.20 23.98
N ILE A 351 1.51 -12.27 23.04
CA ILE A 351 0.63 -11.11 23.00
C ILE A 351 -0.75 -11.51 22.51
N VAL A 352 -0.82 -12.34 21.45
CA VAL A 352 -2.08 -12.87 20.91
C VAL A 352 -1.96 -14.38 20.80
N THR A 353 -2.70 -15.10 21.65
CA THR A 353 -2.73 -16.57 21.61
C THR A 353 -3.36 -17.07 20.31
N GLN A 354 -3.10 -18.32 19.95
CA GLN A 354 -3.72 -18.96 18.78
C GLN A 354 -5.26 -18.90 18.87
N ASP A 355 -5.84 -19.15 20.04
CA ASP A 355 -7.28 -19.06 20.26
C ASP A 355 -7.81 -17.64 20.04
N SER A 356 -7.05 -16.63 20.47
CA SER A 356 -7.43 -15.24 20.23
C SER A 356 -7.31 -14.84 18.76
N ALA A 357 -6.28 -15.34 18.08
CA ALA A 357 -6.11 -15.19 16.64
C ALA A 357 -7.11 -15.98 15.81
N SER A 358 -7.87 -16.91 16.42
CA SER A 358 -8.84 -17.75 15.71
C SER A 358 -10.20 -17.06 15.63
N LEU A 359 -10.58 -16.67 14.42
CA LEU A 359 -11.89 -16.07 14.17
C LEU A 359 -13.00 -17.12 14.16
N ASP A 360 -12.76 -18.29 13.58
CA ASP A 360 -13.69 -19.42 13.58
C ASP A 360 -13.19 -20.52 14.52
N SER A 361 -14.08 -21.08 15.34
CA SER A 361 -13.75 -22.19 16.24
C SER A 361 -13.45 -23.49 15.49
N GLN A 362 -13.94 -23.65 14.26
CA GLN A 362 -13.71 -24.85 13.46
C GLN A 362 -12.38 -24.79 12.69
N THR A 363 -11.87 -23.57 12.45
CA THR A 363 -10.66 -23.32 11.68
C THR A 363 -9.66 -22.50 12.51
N PRO A 364 -8.82 -23.16 13.33
CA PRO A 364 -7.82 -22.47 14.13
C PRO A 364 -6.84 -21.66 13.25
N ALA A 365 -6.36 -20.53 13.78
CA ALA A 365 -5.36 -19.73 13.11
C ALA A 365 -4.05 -20.51 12.91
N HIS A 366 -3.43 -20.37 11.73
CA HIS A 366 -2.17 -21.03 11.41
C HIS A 366 -1.01 -20.35 12.15
N MET A 367 -0.24 -21.11 12.93
CA MET A 367 0.91 -20.55 13.65
C MET A 367 2.10 -20.29 12.73
N ILE A 368 2.68 -19.09 12.81
CA ILE A 368 3.94 -18.76 12.16
C ILE A 368 5.08 -18.96 13.16
N MET A 369 5.71 -20.14 13.10
CA MET A 369 6.61 -20.67 14.14
C MET A 369 7.77 -19.74 14.54
N ARG A 370 8.33 -18.96 13.61
CA ARG A 370 9.51 -18.11 13.84
C ARG A 370 9.17 -16.62 13.87
N ALA A 371 7.93 -16.28 14.21
CA ALA A 371 7.48 -14.91 14.29
C ALA A 371 6.79 -14.63 15.63
N ASP A 372 7.15 -13.49 16.22
CA ASP A 372 6.43 -12.89 17.34
C ASP A 372 5.43 -11.83 16.85
N HIS A 373 4.69 -11.22 17.78
CA HIS A 373 3.70 -10.20 17.44
C HIS A 373 4.24 -9.02 16.62
N CYS A 374 5.50 -8.64 16.83
CA CYS A 374 6.14 -7.49 16.20
C CYS A 374 6.71 -7.82 14.81
N THR A 375 7.00 -9.10 14.56
CA THR A 375 7.70 -9.59 13.37
C THR A 375 6.80 -10.37 12.42
N ILE A 376 5.63 -10.85 12.85
CA ILE A 376 4.69 -11.64 12.03
C ILE A 376 4.24 -10.95 10.73
N SER A 377 4.27 -9.62 10.69
CA SER A 377 3.94 -8.81 9.51
C SER A 377 5.17 -8.32 8.73
N LYS A 378 6.37 -8.76 9.10
CA LYS A 378 7.65 -8.24 8.60
C LYS A 378 8.52 -9.36 8.06
N PHE A 379 8.68 -9.40 6.74
CA PHE A 379 9.52 -10.40 6.08
C PHE A 379 10.79 -9.74 5.52
N SER A 380 11.95 -10.17 6.01
CA SER A 380 13.26 -9.65 5.58
C SER A 380 13.73 -10.25 4.25
N THR A 381 13.17 -11.40 3.87
CA THR A 381 13.47 -12.16 2.64
C THR A 381 12.22 -12.87 2.16
N ASN A 382 12.31 -13.57 1.03
CA ASN A 382 11.30 -14.56 0.59
C ASN A 382 11.40 -15.85 1.44
N SER A 383 11.27 -15.71 2.77
CA SER A 383 11.38 -16.81 3.71
C SER A 383 10.16 -17.74 3.65
N MET A 384 10.22 -18.87 4.37
CA MET A 384 9.09 -19.81 4.42
C MET A 384 7.84 -19.16 5.02
N GLU A 385 7.99 -18.27 6.00
CA GLU A 385 6.90 -17.51 6.61
C GLU A 385 6.22 -16.58 5.61
N PHE A 386 7.01 -15.87 4.79
CA PHE A 386 6.50 -15.06 3.68
C PHE A 386 5.71 -15.91 2.68
N ILE A 387 6.29 -17.03 2.23
CA ILE A 387 5.66 -17.94 1.28
C ILE A 387 4.34 -18.49 1.85
N THR A 388 4.31 -18.83 3.14
CA THR A 388 3.11 -19.33 3.83
C THR A 388 1.98 -18.30 3.76
N VAL A 389 2.26 -17.03 4.11
CA VAL A 389 1.25 -15.96 4.05
C VAL A 389 0.81 -15.68 2.62
N VAL A 390 1.74 -15.64 1.66
CA VAL A 390 1.45 -15.40 0.23
C VAL A 390 0.61 -16.53 -0.38
N ASN A 391 0.85 -17.79 0.02
CA ASN A 391 0.02 -18.92 -0.40
C ASN A 391 -1.41 -18.79 0.14
N GLY A 392 -1.55 -18.39 1.41
CA GLY A 392 -2.87 -18.10 1.97
C GLY A 392 -3.59 -16.95 1.29
N MET A 393 -2.87 -15.86 1.01
CA MET A 393 -3.38 -14.75 0.18
C MET A 393 -3.89 -15.25 -1.17
N SER A 394 -3.17 -16.19 -1.80
CA SER A 394 -3.55 -16.75 -3.11
C SER A 394 -4.81 -17.62 -3.01
N GLN A 395 -4.94 -18.44 -1.97
CA GLN A 395 -6.14 -19.26 -1.71
C GLN A 395 -7.38 -18.37 -1.53
N VAL A 396 -7.29 -17.37 -0.64
CA VAL A 396 -8.38 -16.40 -0.43
C VAL A 396 -8.70 -15.65 -1.72
N TYR A 397 -7.69 -15.22 -2.49
CA TYR A 397 -7.93 -14.56 -3.78
C TYR A 397 -8.64 -15.45 -4.80
N ALA A 398 -8.33 -16.75 -4.84
CA ALA A 398 -9.00 -17.72 -5.70
C ALA A 398 -10.48 -17.90 -5.32
N GLU A 399 -10.80 -17.91 -4.02
CA GLU A 399 -12.18 -17.97 -3.51
C GLU A 399 -12.98 -16.71 -3.85
N ILE A 400 -12.40 -15.52 -3.67
CA ILE A 400 -13.04 -14.26 -4.10
C ILE A 400 -13.31 -14.30 -5.60
N SER A 401 -12.31 -14.69 -6.39
CA SER A 401 -12.40 -14.71 -7.86
C SER A 401 -13.48 -15.68 -8.34
N THR A 402 -13.64 -16.81 -7.65
CA THR A 402 -14.70 -17.79 -7.93
C THR A 402 -16.07 -17.22 -7.58
N THR A 403 -16.26 -16.76 -6.34
CA THR A 403 -17.53 -16.18 -5.86
C THR A 403 -17.96 -14.98 -6.71
N TYR A 404 -17.02 -14.11 -7.05
CA TYR A 404 -17.26 -12.93 -7.87
C TYR A 404 -17.62 -13.27 -9.32
N ARG A 405 -16.94 -14.23 -9.96
CA ARG A 405 -17.27 -14.69 -11.32
C ARG A 405 -18.62 -15.43 -11.40
N HIS A 406 -19.09 -16.01 -10.30
CA HIS A 406 -20.37 -16.70 -10.23
C HIS A 406 -21.55 -15.78 -9.88
N SER A 407 -21.29 -14.52 -9.47
CA SER A 407 -22.34 -13.53 -9.23
C SER A 407 -23.16 -13.25 -10.51
N PRO A 408 -24.50 -13.40 -10.50
CA PRO A 408 -25.34 -13.17 -11.68
C PRO A 408 -25.18 -11.76 -12.28
N VAL A 409 -24.99 -10.76 -11.42
CA VAL A 409 -24.75 -9.36 -11.80
C VAL A 409 -23.41 -9.23 -12.54
N VAL A 410 -22.36 -9.87 -12.03
CA VAL A 410 -21.02 -9.83 -12.65
C VAL A 410 -21.02 -10.60 -13.97
N ARG A 411 -21.68 -11.76 -14.04
CA ARG A 411 -21.86 -12.53 -15.28
C ARG A 411 -22.56 -11.71 -16.37
N TYR A 412 -23.65 -11.03 -16.02
CA TYR A 412 -24.37 -10.15 -16.93
C TYR A 412 -23.49 -8.97 -17.40
N LEU A 413 -22.70 -8.38 -16.51
CA LEU A 413 -21.80 -7.28 -16.88
C LEU A 413 -20.60 -7.75 -17.72
N ILE A 414 -20.11 -8.97 -17.49
CA ILE A 414 -19.08 -9.61 -18.33
C ILE A 414 -19.66 -9.92 -19.71
N SER A 415 -20.89 -10.43 -19.81
CA SER A 415 -21.53 -10.71 -21.11
C SER A 415 -21.75 -9.45 -21.94
N LEU A 416 -22.03 -8.31 -21.30
CA LEU A 416 -22.12 -7.01 -21.96
C LEU A 416 -20.77 -6.43 -22.42
N SER A 417 -19.66 -6.93 -21.88
CA SER A 417 -18.30 -6.45 -22.21
C SER A 417 -17.61 -7.27 -23.30
N ARG A 418 -18.24 -8.38 -23.75
CA ARG A 418 -17.75 -9.16 -24.90
C ARG A 418 -18.15 -8.43 -26.19
N PRO A 419 -17.23 -8.19 -27.14
CA PRO A 419 -17.62 -7.67 -28.44
C PRO A 419 -18.59 -8.65 -29.10
N LYS A 420 -19.69 -8.13 -29.66
CA LYS A 420 -20.60 -8.95 -30.48
C LYS A 420 -19.76 -9.48 -31.64
N SER A 421 -19.47 -10.78 -31.65
CA SER A 421 -19.04 -11.45 -32.87
C SER A 421 -20.16 -11.25 -33.88
N GLY A 422 -19.89 -10.45 -34.92
CA GLY A 422 -20.85 -10.20 -35.98
C GLY A 422 -21.28 -11.52 -36.60
N SER A 423 -22.53 -11.90 -36.39
CA SER A 423 -23.20 -12.87 -37.25
C SER A 423 -23.45 -12.18 -38.58
N GLY A 424 -22.49 -12.26 -39.50
CA GLY A 424 -22.72 -12.00 -40.91
C GLY A 424 -23.71 -13.04 -41.42
N ARG A 425 -24.98 -12.66 -41.52
CA ARG A 425 -25.92 -13.29 -42.44
C ARG A 425 -25.72 -12.58 -43.77
N ASP A 426 -24.88 -13.13 -44.63
CA ASP A 426 -24.93 -12.80 -46.05
C ASP A 426 -25.97 -13.71 -46.69
N SER A 427 -27.18 -13.17 -46.79
CA SER A 427 -28.16 -13.57 -47.78
C SER A 427 -27.95 -12.69 -49.00
N SER A 428 -27.32 -13.23 -50.05
CA SER A 428 -27.44 -12.68 -51.39
C SER A 428 -27.60 -13.82 -52.38
N SER A 429 -28.85 -13.99 -52.78
CA SER A 429 -29.29 -14.68 -53.99
C SER A 429 -28.61 -14.09 -55.23
N THR A 430 -28.01 -14.95 -56.04
CA THR A 430 -27.92 -14.75 -57.50
C THR A 430 -28.01 -16.11 -58.16
N ASP A 431 -29.18 -16.37 -58.73
CA ASP A 431 -29.37 -17.31 -59.82
C ASP A 431 -28.58 -16.80 -61.04
N THR A 432 -27.68 -17.61 -61.58
CA THR A 432 -27.47 -17.69 -63.03
C THR A 432 -27.12 -19.12 -63.44
N ASN A 433 -28.09 -19.70 -64.13
CA ASN A 433 -28.07 -20.82 -65.05
C ASN A 433 -26.84 -20.83 -65.98
N THR A 434 -26.18 -21.99 -66.15
CA THR A 434 -25.65 -22.51 -67.43
C THR A 434 -25.06 -23.91 -67.19
N GLY A 435 -25.60 -24.90 -67.92
CA GLY A 435 -25.27 -26.32 -67.73
C GLY A 435 -24.04 -26.81 -68.49
N SER A 436 -23.74 -28.09 -68.29
CA SER A 436 -23.27 -29.05 -69.31
C SER A 436 -22.92 -30.38 -68.62
N GLY A 437 -23.34 -31.51 -69.23
CA GLY A 437 -22.85 -32.86 -68.94
C GLY A 437 -23.89 -33.79 -68.36
#